data_AF-A0A7V0R0J4-F1
#
_entry.id   AF-A0A7V0R0J4-F1
#
_cell.length_a   1.000
_cell.length_b   1.000
_cell.length_c   1.000
_cell.angle_alpha   90.00
_cell.angle_beta   90.00
_cell.angle_gamma   90.00
#
_symmetry.space_group_name_H-M   'P 1'
#
loop_
_entity.id
_entity.type
_entity.pdbx_description
1 polymer ?
#
loop_
_entity_poly.entity_id
_entity_poly.type
_entity_poly.pdbx_seq_one_letter_code
_entity_poly.pdbx_strand_id
1 'polypeptide(L)'
;SLVNTIRQEITKTQNELQKQKAICYWKIGRHIAKHLLNNKGKSNYNERLYPRLSHDLKIDGKTLRQSVAFYRSFPIPGPGPQLNWTNYRDLLTITDQNSRDICRVSA
;
A
#
# COMPACT_ATOMS: atom_id res chain seq x y z
N SER A 1 11.96 -25.13 -22.15
CA SER A 1 11.04 -26.11 -21.56
C SER A 1 9.74 -25.41 -21.21
N LEU A 2 8.59 -26.06 -21.45
CA LEU A 2 7.24 -25.58 -21.12
C LEU A 2 7.14 -25.07 -19.67
N VAL A 3 7.81 -25.74 -18.74
CA VAL A 3 7.84 -25.36 -17.31
C VAL A 3 8.40 -23.95 -17.09
N ASN A 4 9.45 -23.55 -17.82
CA ASN A 4 10.06 -22.23 -17.65
C ASN A 4 9.15 -21.13 -18.19
N THR A 5 8.45 -21.38 -19.31
CA THR A 5 7.46 -20.46 -19.87
C THR A 5 6.30 -20.23 -18.90
N ILE A 6 5.76 -21.30 -18.29
CA ILE A 6 4.70 -21.18 -17.28
C ILE A 6 5.17 -20.41 -16.05
N ARG A 7 6.39 -20.68 -15.55
CA ARG A 7 6.97 -19.94 -14.41
C ARG A 7 7.13 -18.45 -14.72
N GLN A 8 7.56 -18.11 -15.94
CA GLN A 8 7.68 -16.72 -16.38
C GLN A 8 6.33 -16.01 -16.39
N GLU A 9 5.28 -16.65 -16.92
CA GLU A 9 3.93 -16.08 -16.91
C GLU A 9 3.40 -15.87 -15.48
N ILE A 10 3.55 -16.85 -14.58
CA ILE A 10 3.15 -16.69 -13.17
C ILE A 10 3.88 -15.50 -12.53
N THR A 11 5.19 -15.41 -12.72
CA THR A 11 6.01 -14.33 -12.15
C THR A 11 5.59 -12.97 -12.70
N LYS A 12 5.33 -12.88 -14.00
CA LYS A 12 4.88 -11.66 -14.66
C LYS A 12 3.51 -11.22 -14.13
N THR A 13 2.54 -12.13 -14.04
CA THR A 13 1.21 -11.83 -13.50
C THR A 13 1.28 -11.39 -12.04
N GLN A 14 2.11 -12.04 -11.22
CA GLN A 14 2.33 -11.64 -9.84
C GLN A 14 2.87 -10.20 -9.77
N ASN A 15 3.90 -9.88 -10.56
CA ASN A 15 4.49 -8.54 -10.59
C ASN A 15 3.49 -7.46 -11.01
N GLU A 16 2.63 -7.75 -11.99
CA GLU A 16 1.61 -6.79 -12.43
C GLU A 16 0.54 -6.58 -11.35
N LEU A 17 0.03 -7.65 -10.73
CA LEU A 17 -0.93 -7.54 -9.64
C LEU A 17 -0.39 -6.71 -8.48
N GLN A 18 0.87 -6.94 -8.15
CA GLN A 18 1.58 -6.18 -7.15
C GLN A 18 1.67 -4.69 -7.52
N LYS A 19 2.13 -4.36 -8.73
CA LYS A 19 2.15 -2.97 -9.23
C LYS A 19 0.79 -2.28 -9.12
N GLN A 20 -0.29 -2.96 -9.50
CA GLN A 20 -1.65 -2.44 -9.40
C GLN A 20 -2.08 -2.18 -7.96
N LYS A 21 -1.69 -3.05 -7.01
CA LYS A 21 -1.91 -2.81 -5.57
C LYS A 21 -1.23 -1.53 -5.09
N ALA A 22 -0.03 -1.21 -5.56
CA ALA A 22 0.69 0.02 -5.15
C ALA A 22 -0.06 1.24 -5.62
N ILE A 23 -0.42 1.23 -6.91
CA ILE A 23 -1.18 2.32 -7.52
C ILE A 23 -2.49 2.53 -6.75
N CYS A 24 -3.16 1.45 -6.35
CA CYS A 24 -4.38 1.51 -5.55
C CYS A 24 -4.15 2.22 -4.20
N TYR A 25 -3.21 1.74 -3.39
CA TYR A 25 -2.95 2.34 -2.07
C TYR A 25 -2.39 3.77 -2.16
N TRP A 26 -1.58 4.09 -3.16
CA TRP A 26 -1.17 5.46 -3.44
C TRP A 26 -2.37 6.38 -3.72
N LYS A 27 -3.32 5.92 -4.56
CA LYS A 27 -4.54 6.66 -4.86
C LYS A 27 -5.41 6.84 -3.61
N ILE A 28 -5.56 5.81 -2.78
CA ILE A 28 -6.25 5.91 -1.48
C ILE A 28 -5.62 7.00 -0.62
N GLY A 29 -4.29 6.99 -0.49
CA GLY A 29 -3.54 8.02 0.22
C GLY A 29 -3.79 9.43 -0.31
N ARG A 30 -3.78 9.59 -1.64
CA ARG A 30 -4.11 10.86 -2.31
C ARG A 30 -5.51 11.34 -1.98
N HIS A 31 -6.51 10.45 -2.02
CA HIS A 31 -7.90 10.80 -1.71
C HIS A 31 -8.06 11.26 -0.27
N ILE A 32 -7.49 10.51 0.69
CA ILE A 32 -7.55 10.87 2.12
C ILE A 32 -6.81 12.18 2.38
N ALA A 33 -5.61 12.36 1.80
CA ALA A 33 -4.82 13.59 1.97
C ALA A 33 -5.55 14.83 1.43
N LYS A 34 -6.19 14.72 0.25
CA LYS A 34 -7.02 15.79 -0.32
C LYS A 34 -8.22 16.10 0.58
N HIS A 35 -8.88 15.07 1.10
CA HIS A 35 -10.01 15.23 2.02
C HIS A 35 -9.62 15.96 3.32
N LEU A 36 -8.47 15.60 3.90
CA LEU A 36 -7.93 16.25 5.09
C LEU A 36 -7.56 17.71 4.82
N LEU A 37 -6.99 18.03 3.65
CA LEU A 37 -6.67 19.41 3.25
C LEU A 37 -7.92 20.27 3.18
N ASN A 38 -9.01 19.76 2.60
CA ASN A 38 -10.27 20.46 2.45
C ASN A 38 -11.04 20.65 3.78
N ASN A 39 -10.70 19.88 4.81
CA ASN A 39 -11.32 19.94 6.13
C ASN A 39 -10.39 20.50 7.22
N LYS A 40 -9.32 21.21 6.83
CA LYS A 40 -8.43 21.92 7.77
C LYS A 40 -9.24 22.87 8.66
N GLY A 41 -9.05 22.77 9.97
CA GLY A 41 -9.77 23.56 10.98
C GLY A 41 -10.84 22.80 11.76
N LYS A 42 -11.26 21.61 11.31
CA LYS A 42 -12.20 20.74 12.04
C LYS A 42 -11.47 19.65 12.83
N SER A 43 -10.80 20.03 13.93
CA SER A 43 -9.94 19.13 14.74
C SER A 43 -10.61 17.78 15.06
N ASN A 44 -11.85 17.83 15.59
CA ASN A 44 -12.60 16.64 16.00
C ASN A 44 -12.99 15.72 14.84
N TYR A 45 -13.05 16.24 13.60
CA TYR A 45 -13.41 15.46 12.41
C TYR A 45 -12.25 14.58 11.93
N ASN A 46 -11.03 15.12 12.01
CA ASN A 46 -9.83 14.42 11.56
C ASN A 46 -9.48 13.21 12.45
N GLU A 47 -9.83 13.26 13.73
CA GLU A 47 -9.63 12.16 14.69
C GLU A 47 -10.53 10.97 14.41
N ARG A 48 -11.78 11.21 13.97
CA ARG A 48 -12.76 10.14 13.68
C ARG A 48 -12.68 9.59 12.25
N LEU A 49 -11.91 10.23 11.37
CA LEU A 49 -11.84 9.85 9.95
C LEU A 49 -11.31 8.43 9.75
N TYR A 50 -10.16 8.10 10.34
CA TYR A 50 -9.54 6.79 10.15
C TYR A 50 -10.34 5.62 10.75
N PRO A 51 -10.88 5.72 11.99
CA PRO A 51 -11.77 4.68 12.52
C PRO A 51 -13.00 4.43 11.64
N ARG A 52 -13.63 5.50 11.12
CA ARG A 52 -14.79 5.39 10.24
C ARG A 52 -14.43 4.74 8.90
N LEU A 53 -13.38 5.23 8.23
CA LEU A 53 -12.91 4.63 6.98
C LEU A 53 -12.53 3.16 7.18
N SER A 54 -11.95 2.82 8.32
CA SER A 54 -11.60 1.44 8.63
C SER A 54 -12.82 0.53 8.74
N HIS A 55 -13.86 1.00 9.43
CA HIS A 55 -15.13 0.28 9.54
C HIS A 55 -15.83 0.11 8.19
N ASP A 56 -15.93 1.19 7.42
CA ASP A 56 -16.68 1.24 6.15
C ASP A 56 -15.98 0.43 5.05
N LEU A 57 -14.65 0.52 4.96
CA LEU A 57 -13.87 -0.12 3.89
C LEU A 57 -13.36 -1.51 4.28
N LYS A 58 -13.50 -1.92 5.55
CA LYS A 58 -12.88 -3.14 6.11
C LYS A 58 -11.36 -3.17 5.88
N ILE A 59 -10.71 -2.01 5.93
CA ILE A 59 -9.26 -1.84 5.82
C ILE A 59 -8.74 -1.34 7.17
N ASP A 60 -7.65 -1.90 7.66
CA ASP A 60 -7.10 -1.44 8.93
C ASP A 60 -6.68 0.05 8.89
N GLY A 61 -6.90 0.75 10.02
CA GLY A 61 -6.57 2.16 10.16
C GLY A 61 -5.08 2.46 9.94
N LYS A 62 -4.17 1.54 10.29
CA LYS A 62 -2.73 1.64 10.02
C LYS A 62 -2.47 1.66 8.52
N THR A 63 -3.08 0.76 7.76
CA THR A 63 -2.94 0.67 6.30
C THR A 63 -3.40 1.96 5.62
N LEU A 64 -4.52 2.54 6.07
CA LEU A 64 -5.00 3.83 5.57
C LEU A 64 -4.02 4.98 5.87
N ARG A 65 -3.45 5.04 7.08
CA ARG A 65 -2.43 6.05 7.44
C ARG A 65 -1.16 5.88 6.63
N GLN A 66 -0.70 4.64 6.44
CA GLN A 66 0.45 4.32 5.60
C GLN A 66 0.21 4.69 4.14
N SER A 67 -1.00 4.48 3.62
CA SER A 67 -1.39 4.93 2.28
C SER A 67 -1.21 6.44 2.12
N VAL A 68 -1.66 7.22 3.12
CA VAL A 68 -1.45 8.68 3.14
C VAL A 68 0.02 9.05 3.19
N ALA A 69 0.80 8.37 4.04
CA ALA A 69 2.25 8.58 4.10
C ALA A 69 2.90 8.28 2.75
N PHE A 70 2.52 7.17 2.11
CA PHE A 70 3.02 6.76 0.81
C PHE A 70 2.75 7.81 -0.27
N TYR A 71 1.52 8.33 -0.36
CA TYR A 71 1.20 9.42 -1.28
C TYR A 71 2.06 10.68 -1.02
N ARG A 72 2.21 11.07 0.24
CA ARG A 72 2.95 12.29 0.62
C ARG A 72 4.45 12.19 0.33
N SER A 73 5.03 11.01 0.53
CA SER A 73 6.44 10.76 0.23
C SER A 73 6.73 10.71 -1.27
N PHE A 74 5.73 10.42 -2.11
CA PHE A 74 5.90 10.25 -3.55
C PHE A 74 4.78 10.96 -4.34
N PRO A 75 4.81 12.30 -4.43
CA PRO A 75 3.70 13.08 -4.97
C PRO A 75 3.44 12.93 -6.48
N ILE A 76 4.36 12.35 -7.26
CA ILE A 76 4.18 12.17 -8.72
C ILE A 76 4.83 10.84 -9.18
N PRO A 77 4.08 9.88 -9.74
CA PRO A 77 4.65 8.85 -10.59
C PRO A 77 4.89 9.46 -11.99
N GLY A 78 5.97 10.25 -12.12
CA GLY A 78 6.40 10.81 -13.39
C GLY A 78 7.14 9.77 -14.26
N PRO A 79 7.54 10.11 -15.50
CA PRO A 79 8.25 9.22 -16.43
C PRO A 79 9.71 8.88 -16.03
N GLY A 80 10.11 9.20 -14.78
CA GLY A 80 11.39 8.83 -14.17
C GLY A 80 11.39 7.39 -13.62
N PRO A 81 12.50 6.93 -13.00
CA PRO A 81 12.78 5.51 -12.78
C PRO A 81 11.58 4.80 -12.19
N GLN A 82 11.11 3.84 -12.97
CA GLN A 82 9.84 3.14 -12.83
C GLN A 82 9.60 2.76 -11.37
N LEU A 83 8.39 3.05 -10.87
CA LEU A 83 7.85 2.51 -9.63
C LEU A 83 8.18 1.02 -9.52
N ASN A 84 9.27 0.68 -8.82
CA ASN A 84 9.68 -0.69 -8.59
C ASN A 84 8.98 -1.17 -7.32
N TRP A 85 7.95 -1.99 -7.53
CA TRP A 85 7.16 -2.59 -6.47
C TRP A 85 8.01 -3.31 -5.42
N THR A 86 9.19 -3.86 -5.76
CA THR A 86 10.05 -4.57 -4.80
C THR A 86 10.47 -3.66 -3.64
N ASN A 87 10.79 -2.39 -3.89
CA ASN A 87 11.09 -1.41 -2.83
C ASN A 87 9.84 -1.06 -2.00
N TYR A 88 8.65 -1.15 -2.60
CA TYR A 88 7.38 -0.90 -1.92
C TYR A 88 6.90 -2.12 -1.11
N ARG A 89 7.28 -3.34 -1.53
CA ARG A 89 7.01 -4.57 -0.80
C ARG A 89 7.67 -4.50 0.58
N ASP A 90 8.87 -3.95 0.71
CA ASP A 90 9.50 -3.76 2.03
C ASP A 90 8.67 -2.84 2.94
N LEU A 91 8.07 -1.78 2.40
CA LEU A 91 7.19 -0.85 3.13
C LEU A 91 5.83 -1.46 3.53
N LEU A 92 5.28 -2.37 2.72
CA LEU A 92 4.03 -3.09 3.04
C LEU A 92 4.24 -4.37 3.88
N THR A 93 5.37 -5.05 3.73
CA THR A 93 5.68 -6.30 4.45
C THR A 93 5.89 -6.02 5.94
N ILE A 94 6.35 -4.81 6.30
CA ILE A 94 6.38 -4.32 7.69
C ILE A 94 4.98 -4.19 8.30
N THR A 95 3.91 -4.15 7.49
CA THR A 95 2.52 -4.02 7.96
C THR A 95 1.78 -5.35 8.04
N ASP A 96 2.13 -6.31 7.19
CA ASP A 96 1.55 -7.66 7.19
C ASP A 96 2.20 -8.59 8.24
N GLN A 97 3.23 -8.10 8.94
CA GLN A 97 3.88 -8.76 10.08
C GLN A 97 3.00 -8.84 11.35
N ASN A 98 1.67 -8.92 11.19
CA ASN A 98 0.81 -9.58 12.17
C ASN A 98 0.61 -11.08 11.85
N SER A 99 1.38 -11.61 10.89
CA SER A 99 1.72 -13.03 10.85
C SER A 99 3.15 -13.20 11.39
N ARG A 100 3.29 -13.17 12.73
CA ARG A 100 4.49 -13.67 13.39
C ARG A 100 4.55 -15.18 13.16
N ASP A 101 5.31 -15.59 12.17
CA ASP A 101 6.06 -16.86 12.13
C ASP A 101 7.24 -16.71 11.16
N ILE A 102 8.17 -15.82 11.51
CA ILE A 102 9.55 -15.88 11.03
C ILE A 102 10.43 -16.03 12.27
N CYS A 103 10.45 -17.24 12.84
CA CYS A 103 11.58 -17.83 13.57
C CYS A 103 11.24 -19.24 14.06
N ARG A 104 11.29 -20.20 13.13
CA ARG A 104 11.57 -21.64 13.30
C ARG A 104 11.36 -22.21 11.90
N VAL A 105 12.39 -22.51 11.13
CA VAL A 105 13.42 -23.49 11.46
C VAL A 105 14.79 -22.99 10.99
N SER A 106 15.69 -22.85 11.94
CA SER A 106 17.13 -23.04 11.73
C SER A 106 17.39 -24.55 11.74
N ALA A 107 18.01 -25.06 10.66
CA ALA A 107 18.82 -26.27 10.52
C ALA A 107 18.66 -26.82 9.09
#